data_AF-A0A9X3F179-F1
#
_entry.id   AF-A0A9X3F179-F1
#
_cell.length_a   1.000
_cell.length_b   1.000
_cell.length_c   1.000
_cell.angle_alpha   90.00
_cell.angle_beta   90.00
_cell.angle_gamma   90.00
#
_symmetry.space_group_name_H-M   'P 1'
#
loop_
_entity.id
_entity.type
_entity.pdbx_description
1 polymer ?
#
loop_
_entity_poly.entity_id
_entity_poly.type
_entity_poly.pdbx_seq_one_letter_code
_entity_poly.pdbx_strand_id
1 'polypeptide(L)'
;MRVHLAHSNIRDVVHRRLLEKTDRAERDLRALYARHRADLKLFAYDGDNIGEDDFVEVYPLLPKYIELIMQITSAMRTRSSRAQGDDQAIRGLLQLLGELFRSQGLADEPVGTLITFDQIYAVQHTALDAEIQASMARIHRECEDDTSGLQVRVAKVVALLEQIQETVPTTALLVTQCLLDRLDRGNQLGPVTEALEELRRRNLISYSEKDGYKIQSTAGEEWERDRRDLNVSAEAVSEAIQGALRHLIADPERPRLQSRAFPWKGLFSDSNRHSDVVLEDPRDEAAVVVDFRFLADDERGDTIWIPRSNETALRNRLVWVCGRRNPVNECARELGKSRLMVEKYKGRRPSLPTARRHLLDLESDRADALEKRLRGVVADAFMGGTIYFRGDARQPGALGTTFALALSAAATADLPKLFPDFIGTNVTPAELLQLIARDLAGVSTKFIGELGILHIEGGRYEASCDGTAPRLIRERIETEGGLDGASLLVRFAGPPSVTPPA
;
A
#
# COMPACT_ATOMS: atom_id res chain seq x y z
N MET A 1 -20.15 -10.77 37.43
CA MET A 1 -18.70 -10.60 37.64
C MET A 1 -18.01 -11.71 36.87
N ARG A 2 -17.45 -11.41 35.69
CA ARG A 2 -16.77 -12.40 34.83
C ARG A 2 -15.41 -12.70 35.48
N VAL A 3 -15.24 -13.89 36.02
CA VAL A 3 -13.94 -14.36 36.50
C VAL A 3 -13.19 -14.87 35.28
N HIS A 4 -12.29 -14.07 34.73
CA HIS A 4 -11.29 -14.56 33.79
C HIS A 4 -10.42 -15.57 34.54
N LEU A 5 -10.51 -16.85 34.22
CA LEU A 5 -9.60 -17.85 34.81
C LEU A 5 -8.20 -17.63 34.22
N ALA A 6 -7.21 -17.45 35.10
CA ALA A 6 -5.81 -17.43 34.70
C ALA A 6 -5.38 -18.81 34.16
N HIS A 7 -4.46 -18.83 33.19
CA HIS A 7 -3.92 -20.04 32.56
C HIS A 7 -3.35 -21.06 33.58
N SER A 8 -2.83 -20.59 34.73
CA SER A 8 -2.37 -21.43 35.84
C SER A 8 -3.47 -22.36 36.37
N ASN A 9 -4.70 -21.85 36.52
CA ASN A 9 -5.82 -22.65 37.04
C ASN A 9 -6.24 -23.76 36.06
N ILE A 10 -6.00 -23.57 34.76
CA ILE A 10 -6.34 -24.55 33.72
C ILE A 10 -5.31 -25.68 33.73
N ARG A 11 -4.02 -25.33 33.87
CA ARG A 11 -2.93 -26.30 34.02
C ARG A 11 -3.18 -27.24 35.21
N ASP A 12 -3.53 -26.68 36.36
CA ASP A 12 -3.81 -27.45 37.58
C ASP A 12 -4.99 -28.43 37.39
N VAL A 13 -6.02 -28.00 36.65
CA VAL A 13 -7.19 -28.85 36.37
C VAL A 13 -6.84 -29.98 35.40
N VAL A 14 -6.03 -29.72 34.37
CA VAL A 14 -5.56 -30.75 33.43
C VAL A 14 -4.67 -31.77 34.16
N HIS A 15 -3.74 -31.28 34.99
CA HIS A 15 -2.90 -32.14 35.80
C HIS A 15 -3.74 -33.05 36.69
N ARG A 16 -4.60 -32.50 37.56
CA ARG A 16 -5.35 -33.29 38.55
C ARG A 16 -6.39 -34.24 37.95
N ARG A 17 -6.91 -33.97 36.75
CA ARG A 17 -8.01 -34.77 36.17
C ARG A 17 -7.58 -35.82 35.17
N LEU A 18 -6.46 -35.62 34.48
CA LEU A 18 -6.02 -36.50 33.38
C LEU A 18 -4.59 -36.98 33.54
N LEU A 19 -3.72 -36.16 34.12
CA LEU A 19 -2.28 -36.38 34.08
C LEU A 19 -1.68 -36.68 35.46
N GLU A 20 -2.49 -36.94 36.48
CA GLU A 20 -2.02 -37.34 37.81
C GLU A 20 -1.13 -38.58 37.69
N LYS A 21 0.06 -38.52 38.28
CA LYS A 21 1.10 -39.52 38.16
C LYS A 21 1.17 -40.36 39.43
N THR A 22 1.65 -41.59 39.30
CA THR A 22 2.02 -42.39 40.47
C THR A 22 3.38 -41.94 41.00
N ASP A 23 3.65 -42.10 42.29
CA ASP A 23 4.95 -41.74 42.91
C ASP A 23 6.17 -42.37 42.23
N ARG A 24 5.97 -43.52 41.58
CA ARG A 24 7.01 -44.16 40.77
C ARG A 24 7.25 -43.39 39.46
N ALA A 25 6.17 -43.09 38.73
CA ALA A 25 6.26 -42.36 37.47
C ALA A 25 6.81 -40.94 37.65
N GLU A 26 6.47 -40.25 38.75
CA GLU A 26 7.04 -38.93 39.04
C GLU A 26 8.56 -38.98 39.20
N ARG A 27 9.08 -39.96 39.95
CA ARG A 27 10.53 -40.13 40.11
C ARG A 27 11.23 -40.42 38.79
N ASP A 28 10.64 -41.29 37.97
CA ASP A 28 11.16 -41.62 36.64
C ASP A 28 11.18 -40.38 35.72
N LEU A 29 10.13 -39.55 35.76
CA LEU A 29 10.03 -38.30 34.98
C LEU A 29 10.99 -37.22 35.47
N ARG A 30 11.21 -37.06 36.78
CA ARG A 30 12.21 -36.14 37.33
C ARG A 30 13.61 -36.52 36.87
N ALA A 31 13.95 -37.81 36.91
CA ALA A 31 15.22 -38.31 36.40
C ALA A 31 15.37 -38.07 34.88
N LEU A 32 14.29 -38.27 34.12
CA LEU A 32 14.25 -37.98 32.69
C LEU A 32 14.46 -36.49 32.38
N TYR A 33 13.79 -35.59 33.11
CA TYR A 33 13.98 -34.14 32.98
C TYR A 33 15.43 -33.76 33.29
N ALA A 34 16.00 -34.24 34.40
CA ALA A 34 17.38 -33.96 34.76
C ALA A 34 18.37 -34.37 33.67
N ARG A 35 18.10 -35.49 32.98
CA ARG A 35 18.91 -36.00 31.87
C ARG A 35 18.79 -35.16 30.60
N HIS A 36 17.59 -34.69 30.27
CA HIS A 36 17.28 -34.02 29.00
C HIS A 36 17.01 -32.51 29.12
N ARG A 37 17.30 -31.89 30.26
CA ARG A 37 17.06 -30.46 30.51
C ARG A 37 17.73 -29.55 29.47
N ALA A 38 18.95 -29.90 29.04
CA ALA A 38 19.67 -29.13 28.03
C ALA A 38 18.97 -29.23 26.66
N ASP A 39 18.54 -30.43 26.27
CA ASP A 39 17.82 -30.66 25.02
C ASP A 39 16.46 -29.95 25.03
N LEU A 40 15.73 -30.00 26.14
CA LEU A 40 14.49 -29.26 26.34
C LEU A 40 14.70 -27.76 26.16
N LYS A 41 15.76 -27.18 26.74
CA LYS A 41 16.06 -25.75 26.56
C LYS A 41 16.34 -25.37 25.11
N LEU A 42 16.99 -26.25 24.35
CA LEU A 42 17.40 -25.96 22.97
C LEU A 42 16.29 -26.20 21.94
N PHE A 43 15.47 -27.24 22.14
CA PHE A 43 14.56 -27.74 21.12
C PHE A 43 13.08 -27.64 21.48
N ALA A 44 12.73 -27.43 22.74
CA ALA A 44 11.33 -27.26 23.14
C ALA A 44 10.84 -25.83 22.90
N TYR A 45 9.54 -25.69 22.64
CA TYR A 45 8.89 -24.37 22.61
C TYR A 45 8.93 -23.74 24.00
N ASP A 46 9.51 -22.54 24.09
CA ASP A 46 9.74 -21.82 25.35
C ASP A 46 10.58 -22.63 26.38
N GLY A 47 11.55 -23.39 25.88
CA GLY A 47 12.35 -24.34 26.67
C GLY A 47 13.06 -23.75 27.91
N ASP A 48 13.42 -22.45 27.86
CA ASP A 48 14.09 -21.78 28.99
C ASP A 48 13.21 -21.66 30.24
N ASN A 49 11.89 -21.68 30.06
CA ASN A 49 10.90 -21.49 31.13
C ASN A 49 10.29 -22.83 31.62
N ILE A 50 10.81 -23.98 31.15
CA ILE A 50 10.31 -25.29 31.59
C ILE A 50 11.00 -25.69 32.88
N GLY A 51 10.30 -25.53 34.01
CA GLY A 51 10.72 -26.06 35.31
C GLY A 51 10.58 -27.59 35.40
N GLU A 52 11.27 -28.20 36.37
CA GLU A 52 11.17 -29.65 36.63
C GLU A 52 9.74 -30.04 37.04
N ASP A 53 9.16 -29.31 38.01
CA ASP A 53 7.80 -29.58 38.47
C ASP A 53 6.79 -29.38 37.33
N ASP A 54 6.90 -28.27 36.58
CA ASP A 54 6.03 -28.00 35.44
C ASP A 54 6.07 -29.11 34.39
N PHE A 55 7.25 -29.69 34.12
CA PHE A 55 7.40 -30.80 33.19
C PHE A 55 6.71 -32.07 33.69
N VAL A 56 6.89 -32.42 34.97
CA VAL A 56 6.27 -33.62 35.56
C VAL A 56 4.74 -33.50 35.59
N GLU A 57 4.22 -32.33 35.94
CA GLU A 57 2.77 -32.06 36.04
C GLU A 57 2.03 -32.26 34.71
N VAL A 58 2.64 -31.85 33.59
CA VAL A 58 1.97 -31.81 32.28
C VAL A 58 2.45 -32.86 31.29
N TYR A 59 3.43 -33.70 31.64
CA TYR A 59 3.91 -34.80 30.78
C TYR A 59 2.74 -35.72 30.34
N PRO A 60 2.65 -36.10 29.05
CA PRO A 60 3.65 -35.96 27.97
C PRO A 60 3.52 -34.69 27.10
N LEU A 61 2.88 -33.62 27.59
CA LEU A 61 2.88 -32.30 26.97
C LEU A 61 4.04 -31.45 27.50
N LEU A 62 4.25 -30.30 26.85
CA LEU A 62 5.08 -29.21 27.37
C LEU A 62 4.19 -28.10 27.95
N PRO A 63 4.64 -27.33 28.96
CA PRO A 63 3.80 -26.34 29.65
C PRO A 63 3.12 -25.35 28.69
N LYS A 64 3.86 -24.77 27.75
CA LYS A 64 3.33 -23.81 26.77
C LYS A 64 2.47 -24.42 25.66
N TYR A 65 2.49 -25.75 25.47
CA TYR A 65 1.58 -26.37 24.50
C TYR A 65 0.14 -26.21 24.92
N ILE A 66 -0.16 -26.22 26.22
CA ILE A 66 -1.53 -25.99 26.72
C ILE A 66 -2.05 -24.63 26.26
N GLU A 67 -1.23 -23.57 26.39
CA GLU A 67 -1.59 -22.22 25.94
C GLU A 67 -1.81 -22.17 24.43
N LEU A 68 -0.90 -22.75 23.63
CA LEU A 68 -1.04 -22.82 22.17
C LEU A 68 -2.31 -23.58 21.75
N ILE A 69 -2.57 -24.75 22.33
CA ILE A 69 -3.75 -25.56 22.04
C ILE A 69 -5.02 -24.76 22.36
N MET A 70 -5.04 -24.06 23.50
CA MET A 70 -6.17 -23.21 23.87
C MET A 70 -6.39 -22.08 22.87
N GLN A 71 -5.33 -21.39 22.46
CA GLN A 71 -5.43 -20.31 21.46
C GLN A 71 -5.97 -20.84 20.13
N ILE A 72 -5.44 -21.97 19.64
CA ILE A 72 -5.88 -22.60 18.38
C ILE A 72 -7.33 -23.05 18.47
N THR A 73 -7.70 -23.73 19.56
CA THR A 73 -9.07 -24.22 19.78
C THR A 73 -10.06 -23.05 19.91
N SER A 74 -9.63 -21.95 20.53
CA SER A 74 -10.42 -20.71 20.59
C SER A 74 -10.59 -20.09 19.21
N ALA A 75 -9.51 -19.93 18.44
CA ALA A 75 -9.53 -19.34 17.10
C ALA A 75 -10.41 -20.13 16.12
N MET A 76 -10.37 -21.46 16.16
CA MET A 76 -11.26 -22.32 15.37
C MET A 76 -12.74 -22.13 15.77
N ARG A 77 -13.01 -21.92 17.05
CA ARG A 77 -14.37 -21.69 17.55
C ARG A 77 -14.92 -20.32 17.17
N THR A 78 -14.13 -19.25 17.22
CA THR A 78 -14.60 -17.89 16.93
C THR A 78 -15.12 -17.72 15.49
N ARG A 79 -14.63 -18.53 14.55
CA ARG A 79 -15.10 -18.55 13.15
C ARG A 79 -16.34 -19.42 12.93
N SER A 80 -16.67 -20.29 13.87
CA SER A 80 -17.93 -21.02 13.94
C SER A 80 -18.93 -20.21 14.81
N SER A 81 -20.19 -20.09 14.40
CA SER A 81 -21.16 -19.11 14.90
C SER A 81 -21.65 -19.26 16.37
N ARG A 82 -20.85 -19.81 17.28
CA ARG A 82 -21.19 -19.99 18.70
C ARG A 82 -20.00 -19.69 19.61
N ALA A 83 -19.87 -18.44 20.03
CA ALA A 83 -18.98 -18.05 21.12
C ALA A 83 -19.69 -18.21 22.49
N GLN A 84 -19.18 -19.09 23.36
CA GLN A 84 -19.52 -19.16 24.79
C GLN A 84 -18.28 -19.52 25.65
N GLY A 85 -18.27 -19.07 26.91
CA GLY A 85 -17.09 -18.71 27.72
C GLY A 85 -16.16 -19.82 28.26
N ASP A 86 -15.23 -19.39 29.13
CA ASP A 86 -14.03 -20.10 29.61
C ASP A 86 -14.26 -21.52 30.15
N ASP A 87 -15.40 -21.79 30.81
CA ASP A 87 -15.72 -23.11 31.37
C ASP A 87 -15.90 -24.21 30.29
N GLN A 88 -16.31 -23.83 29.07
CA GLN A 88 -16.37 -24.73 27.93
C GLN A 88 -14.99 -24.97 27.30
N ALA A 89 -14.07 -24.01 27.41
CA ALA A 89 -12.71 -24.15 26.90
C ALA A 89 -11.94 -25.27 27.62
N ILE A 90 -12.02 -25.30 28.96
CA ILE A 90 -11.37 -26.33 29.78
C ILE A 90 -11.97 -27.71 29.50
N ARG A 91 -13.30 -27.84 29.45
CA ARG A 91 -13.93 -29.14 29.10
C ARG A 91 -13.55 -29.61 27.71
N GLY A 92 -13.46 -28.69 26.75
CA GLY A 92 -13.02 -29.01 25.39
C GLY A 92 -11.56 -29.48 25.34
N LEU A 93 -10.67 -28.86 26.10
CA LEU A 93 -9.28 -29.30 26.23
C LEU A 93 -9.19 -30.69 26.88
N LEU A 94 -9.91 -30.93 27.97
CA LEU A 94 -9.93 -32.25 28.62
C LEU A 94 -10.48 -33.34 27.68
N GLN A 95 -11.52 -33.02 26.90
CA GLN A 95 -12.09 -33.94 25.93
C GLN A 95 -11.10 -34.22 24.78
N LEU A 96 -10.42 -33.18 24.28
CA LEU A 96 -9.37 -33.31 23.27
C LEU A 96 -8.26 -34.24 23.76
N LEU A 97 -7.70 -33.95 24.93
CA LEU A 97 -6.60 -34.73 25.49
C LEU A 97 -7.05 -36.16 25.76
N GLY A 98 -8.22 -36.37 26.35
CA GLY A 98 -8.78 -37.71 26.55
C GLY A 98 -8.95 -38.49 25.24
N GLU A 99 -9.39 -37.83 24.17
CA GLU A 99 -9.49 -38.46 22.85
C GLU A 99 -8.13 -38.72 22.22
N LEU A 100 -7.16 -37.85 22.43
CA LEU A 100 -5.78 -38.04 21.98
C LEU A 100 -5.16 -39.29 22.63
N PHE A 101 -5.29 -39.44 23.96
CA PHE A 101 -4.81 -40.63 24.67
C PHE A 101 -5.47 -41.92 24.19
N ARG A 102 -6.78 -41.89 23.88
CA ARG A 102 -7.51 -43.07 23.37
C ARG A 102 -7.19 -43.41 21.94
N SER A 103 -7.16 -42.42 21.05
CA SER A 103 -7.02 -42.62 19.60
C SER A 103 -5.58 -42.87 19.15
N GLN A 104 -4.60 -42.34 19.88
CA GLN A 104 -3.17 -42.44 19.54
C GLN A 104 -2.41 -43.46 20.40
N GLY A 105 -3.06 -44.16 21.33
CA GLY A 105 -2.42 -45.20 22.15
C GLY A 105 -1.29 -44.68 23.07
N LEU A 106 -1.31 -43.40 23.42
CA LEU A 106 -0.20 -42.72 24.12
C LEU A 106 0.10 -43.28 25.52
N ALA A 107 -0.84 -44.04 26.11
CA ALA A 107 -0.63 -44.68 27.40
C ALA A 107 0.34 -45.86 27.34
N ASP A 108 0.49 -46.48 26.17
CA ASP A 108 1.35 -47.65 25.94
C ASP A 108 2.73 -47.28 25.37
N GLU A 109 2.93 -45.99 25.05
CA GLU A 109 4.20 -45.46 24.53
C GLU A 109 5.30 -45.43 25.61
N PRO A 110 6.58 -45.58 25.22
CA PRO A 110 7.68 -45.54 26.16
C PRO A 110 7.84 -44.15 26.79
N VAL A 111 8.29 -44.14 28.05
CA VAL A 111 8.62 -42.90 28.76
C VAL A 111 9.72 -42.15 27.99
N GLY A 112 9.48 -40.86 27.68
CA GLY A 112 10.29 -40.04 26.78
C GLY A 112 9.57 -39.58 25.51
N THR A 113 8.42 -40.19 25.18
CA THR A 113 7.55 -39.75 24.08
C THR A 113 6.76 -38.51 24.49
N LEU A 114 6.77 -37.48 23.63
CA LEU A 114 6.00 -36.26 23.78
C LEU A 114 4.85 -36.20 22.78
N ILE A 115 3.78 -35.50 23.16
CA ILE A 115 2.67 -35.21 22.27
C ILE A 115 3.08 -34.13 21.27
N THR A 116 2.84 -34.39 19.99
CA THR A 116 3.10 -33.44 18.89
C THR A 116 1.81 -32.86 18.31
N PHE A 117 1.93 -31.70 17.67
CA PHE A 117 0.78 -31.00 17.10
C PHE A 117 0.16 -31.73 15.90
N ASP A 118 0.90 -32.59 15.20
CA ASP A 118 0.32 -33.42 14.13
C ASP A 118 -0.64 -34.49 14.68
N GLN A 119 -0.42 -34.98 15.90
CA GLN A 119 -1.37 -35.85 16.60
C GLN A 119 -2.62 -35.07 17.04
N ILE A 120 -2.44 -33.83 17.52
CA ILE A 120 -3.55 -32.94 17.89
C ILE A 120 -4.41 -32.63 16.66
N TYR A 121 -3.77 -32.40 15.51
CA TYR A 121 -4.48 -32.21 14.23
C TYR A 121 -5.34 -33.43 13.91
N ALA A 122 -4.85 -34.66 14.11
CA ALA A 122 -5.63 -35.87 13.83
C ALA A 122 -6.98 -35.89 14.58
N VAL A 123 -7.03 -35.34 15.79
CA VAL A 123 -8.28 -35.24 16.59
C VAL A 123 -9.11 -34.01 16.23
N GLN A 124 -8.48 -32.87 15.91
CA GLN A 124 -9.18 -31.59 15.69
C GLN A 124 -9.48 -31.24 14.24
N HIS A 125 -8.98 -31.98 13.26
CA HIS A 125 -9.06 -31.58 11.85
C HIS A 125 -10.50 -31.32 11.37
N THR A 126 -11.50 -31.98 11.94
CA THR A 126 -12.93 -31.79 11.62
C THR A 126 -13.48 -30.44 12.06
N ALA A 127 -12.81 -29.77 13.01
CA ALA A 127 -13.16 -28.42 13.47
C ALA A 127 -12.52 -27.31 12.61
N LEU A 128 -11.57 -27.65 11.72
CA LEU A 128 -11.03 -26.70 10.74
C LEU A 128 -12.05 -26.42 9.64
N ASP A 129 -11.93 -25.27 9.00
CA ASP A 129 -12.79 -24.90 7.85
C ASP A 129 -12.66 -25.95 6.72
N ALA A 130 -13.76 -26.17 6.00
CA ALA A 130 -13.86 -27.11 4.89
C ALA A 130 -12.79 -26.85 3.82
N GLU A 131 -12.38 -25.60 3.64
CA GLU A 131 -11.30 -25.22 2.71
C GLU A 131 -9.91 -25.73 3.16
N ILE A 132 -9.60 -25.64 4.45
CA ILE A 132 -8.35 -26.17 5.01
C ILE A 132 -8.38 -27.70 4.96
N GLN A 133 -9.53 -28.32 5.25
CA GLN A 133 -9.69 -29.76 5.12
C GLN A 133 -9.47 -30.24 3.67
N ALA A 134 -10.07 -29.56 2.69
CA ALA A 134 -9.88 -29.86 1.28
C ALA A 134 -8.42 -29.67 0.83
N SER A 135 -7.76 -28.63 1.35
CA SER A 135 -6.35 -28.36 1.04
C SER A 135 -5.43 -29.40 1.67
N MET A 136 -5.72 -29.85 2.89
CA MET A 136 -4.98 -30.94 3.53
C MET A 136 -5.20 -32.28 2.84
N ALA A 137 -6.40 -32.56 2.31
CA ALA A 137 -6.66 -33.74 1.48
C ALA A 137 -5.89 -33.70 0.14
N ARG A 138 -5.65 -32.50 -0.42
CA ARG A 138 -4.77 -32.31 -1.58
C ARG A 138 -3.31 -32.57 -1.21
N ILE A 139 -2.82 -31.95 -0.14
CA ILE A 139 -1.45 -32.15 0.36
C ILE A 139 -1.18 -33.63 0.61
N HIS A 140 -2.13 -34.35 1.21
CA HIS A 140 -1.96 -35.77 1.49
C HIS A 140 -1.74 -36.59 0.20
N ARG A 141 -2.52 -36.31 -0.86
CA ARG A 141 -2.39 -36.98 -2.17
C ARG A 141 -1.08 -36.61 -2.88
N GLU A 142 -0.70 -35.34 -2.88
CA GLU A 142 0.51 -34.87 -3.55
C GLU A 142 1.81 -35.24 -2.81
N CYS A 143 1.71 -35.65 -1.56
CA CYS A 143 2.82 -36.13 -0.74
C CYS A 143 2.76 -37.65 -0.52
N GLU A 144 2.00 -38.42 -1.30
CA GLU A 144 1.96 -39.89 -1.20
C GLU A 144 3.34 -40.52 -1.48
N ASP A 145 4.15 -39.87 -2.32
CA ASP A 145 5.51 -40.30 -2.65
C ASP A 145 6.53 -40.03 -1.52
N ASP A 146 6.17 -39.25 -0.50
CA ASP A 146 7.05 -38.96 0.64
C ASP A 146 7.10 -40.16 1.61
N THR A 147 8.08 -41.03 1.37
CA THR A 147 8.37 -42.18 2.25
C THR A 147 8.66 -41.81 3.71
N SER A 148 9.08 -40.57 4.00
CA SER A 148 9.33 -40.11 5.37
C SER A 148 8.06 -39.68 6.11
N GLY A 149 7.00 -39.35 5.37
CA GLY A 149 5.77 -38.77 5.89
C GLY A 149 5.93 -37.39 6.56
N LEU A 150 7.14 -36.82 6.54
CA LEU A 150 7.46 -35.58 7.25
C LEU A 150 6.71 -34.39 6.64
N GLN A 151 6.55 -34.36 5.31
CA GLN A 151 5.84 -33.26 4.63
C GLN A 151 4.39 -33.15 5.11
N VAL A 152 3.68 -34.28 5.22
CA VAL A 152 2.29 -34.29 5.71
C VAL A 152 2.24 -33.91 7.19
N ARG A 153 3.18 -34.38 8.03
CA ARG A 153 3.25 -33.98 9.45
C ARG A 153 3.47 -32.47 9.62
N VAL A 154 4.39 -31.91 8.85
CA VAL A 154 4.68 -30.47 8.80
C VAL A 154 3.43 -29.68 8.38
N ALA A 155 2.76 -30.09 7.32
CA ALA A 155 1.54 -29.42 6.85
C ALA A 155 0.41 -29.46 7.89
N LYS A 156 0.23 -30.57 8.62
CA LYS A 156 -0.75 -30.64 9.73
C LYS A 156 -0.48 -29.60 10.81
N VAL A 157 0.78 -29.41 11.19
CA VAL A 157 1.17 -28.41 12.19
C VAL A 157 0.98 -26.99 11.66
N VAL A 158 1.35 -26.73 10.41
CA VAL A 158 1.10 -25.43 9.75
C VAL A 158 -0.39 -25.10 9.74
N ALA A 159 -1.27 -26.05 9.42
CA ALA A 159 -2.71 -25.85 9.41
C ALA A 159 -3.30 -25.45 10.77
N LEU A 160 -2.74 -25.96 11.88
CA LEU A 160 -3.12 -25.56 13.24
C LEU A 160 -2.56 -24.19 13.62
N LEU A 161 -1.27 -23.95 13.36
CA LEU A 161 -0.60 -22.70 13.72
C LEU A 161 -1.14 -21.51 12.90
N GLU A 162 -1.58 -21.75 11.66
CA GLU A 162 -2.26 -20.75 10.82
C GLU A 162 -3.47 -20.11 11.52
N GLN A 163 -4.13 -20.83 12.43
CA GLN A 163 -5.29 -20.30 13.15
C GLN A 163 -4.93 -19.15 14.10
N ILE A 164 -3.67 -19.02 14.51
CA ILE A 164 -3.19 -18.07 15.53
C ILE A 164 -2.10 -17.12 15.03
N GLN A 165 -1.93 -17.00 13.71
CA GLN A 165 -0.85 -16.20 13.10
C GLN A 165 -0.89 -14.70 13.42
N GLU A 166 -2.05 -14.16 13.79
CA GLU A 166 -2.17 -12.79 14.27
C GLU A 166 -1.43 -12.57 15.61
N THR A 167 -1.24 -13.64 16.39
CA THR A 167 -0.54 -13.60 17.68
C THR A 167 0.88 -14.15 17.59
N VAL A 168 1.05 -15.28 16.89
CA VAL A 168 2.34 -15.99 16.79
C VAL A 168 2.60 -16.38 15.33
N PRO A 169 3.64 -15.81 14.67
CA PRO A 169 3.93 -16.14 13.28
C PRO A 169 4.38 -17.61 13.12
N THR A 170 3.90 -18.28 12.07
CA THR A 170 4.25 -19.68 11.80
C THR A 170 5.65 -19.79 11.20
N THR A 171 6.68 -19.82 12.03
CA THR A 171 8.08 -19.95 11.60
C THR A 171 8.51 -21.42 11.49
N ALA A 172 9.56 -21.71 10.69
CA ALA A 172 10.14 -23.05 10.60
C ALA A 172 10.60 -23.58 11.97
N LEU A 173 11.13 -22.69 12.83
CA LEU A 173 11.52 -23.04 14.19
C LEU A 173 10.31 -23.47 15.03
N LEU A 174 9.22 -22.70 15.00
CA LEU A 174 8.00 -23.03 15.75
C LEU A 174 7.40 -24.36 15.28
N VAL A 175 7.34 -24.60 13.98
CA VAL A 175 6.85 -25.86 13.40
C VAL A 175 7.73 -27.03 13.86
N THR A 176 9.04 -26.84 13.87
CA THR A 176 9.99 -27.86 14.37
C THR A 176 9.77 -28.17 15.85
N GLN A 177 9.63 -27.14 16.68
CA GLN A 177 9.38 -27.27 18.11
C GLN A 177 8.08 -28.07 18.34
N CYS A 178 6.98 -27.69 17.67
CA CYS A 178 5.68 -28.38 17.74
C CYS A 178 5.68 -29.84 17.26
N LEU A 179 6.70 -30.27 16.52
CA LEU A 179 6.90 -31.64 16.03
C LEU A 179 7.87 -32.48 16.88
N LEU A 180 8.35 -31.94 18.00
CA LEU A 180 9.22 -32.66 18.93
C LEU A 180 8.45 -33.84 19.58
N ASP A 181 8.66 -35.05 19.07
CA ASP A 181 8.02 -36.29 19.52
C ASP A 181 8.84 -37.06 20.54
N ARG A 182 10.17 -36.84 20.63
CA ARG A 182 11.01 -37.43 21.66
C ARG A 182 12.07 -36.48 22.17
N LEU A 183 12.38 -36.58 23.46
CA LEU A 183 13.39 -35.77 24.14
C LEU A 183 14.82 -36.03 23.64
N ASP A 184 15.08 -37.21 23.06
CA ASP A 184 16.39 -37.67 22.60
C ASP A 184 16.63 -37.49 21.09
N ARG A 185 15.66 -36.93 20.34
CA ARG A 185 15.69 -36.87 18.87
C ARG A 185 16.64 -35.81 18.29
N GLY A 186 17.11 -34.88 19.12
CA GLY A 186 17.99 -33.78 18.73
C GLY A 186 17.35 -32.76 17.79
N ASN A 187 18.18 -32.00 17.07
CA ASN A 187 17.72 -30.92 16.20
C ASN A 187 17.05 -31.43 14.91
N GLN A 188 15.77 -31.13 14.72
CA GLN A 188 15.01 -31.45 13.51
C GLN A 188 14.78 -30.24 12.59
N LEU A 189 15.41 -29.10 12.87
CA LEU A 189 15.18 -27.86 12.13
C LEU A 189 15.56 -27.99 10.65
N GLY A 190 16.66 -28.66 10.33
CA GLY A 190 17.10 -28.89 8.95
C GLY A 190 16.06 -29.66 8.13
N PRO A 191 15.71 -30.90 8.52
CA PRO A 191 14.69 -31.69 7.83
C PRO A 191 13.33 -31.00 7.73
N VAL A 192 12.87 -30.32 8.79
CA VAL A 192 11.59 -29.60 8.77
C VAL A 192 11.62 -28.40 7.82
N THR A 193 12.73 -27.65 7.80
CA THR A 193 12.89 -26.53 6.88
C THR A 193 12.91 -27.01 5.43
N GLU A 194 13.60 -28.11 5.15
CA GLU A 194 13.61 -28.71 3.81
C GLU A 194 12.22 -29.18 3.39
N ALA A 195 11.46 -29.81 4.29
CA ALA A 195 10.07 -30.20 4.02
C ALA A 195 9.16 -28.99 3.75
N LEU A 196 9.32 -27.89 4.51
CA LEU A 196 8.59 -26.64 4.28
C LEU A 196 8.93 -26.03 2.92
N GLU A 197 10.22 -25.98 2.55
CA GLU A 197 10.62 -25.46 1.24
C GLU A 197 10.16 -26.36 0.10
N GLU A 198 10.12 -27.68 0.27
CA GLU A 198 9.56 -28.59 -0.74
C GLU A 198 8.05 -28.40 -0.94
N LEU A 199 7.28 -28.30 0.15
CA LEU A 199 5.86 -27.96 0.10
C LEU A 199 5.63 -26.61 -0.58
N ARG A 200 6.51 -25.63 -0.34
CA ARG A 200 6.47 -24.31 -0.98
C ARG A 200 6.80 -24.39 -2.47
N ARG A 201 7.79 -25.18 -2.88
CA ARG A 201 8.13 -25.44 -4.29
C ARG A 201 6.95 -26.06 -5.04
N ARG A 202 6.21 -26.96 -4.40
CA ARG A 202 4.96 -27.55 -4.92
C ARG A 202 3.76 -26.62 -4.83
N ASN A 203 3.93 -25.40 -4.31
CA ASN A 203 2.87 -24.41 -4.13
C ASN A 203 1.73 -24.87 -3.20
N LEU A 204 2.00 -25.84 -2.32
CA LEU A 204 1.06 -26.38 -1.33
C LEU A 204 0.97 -25.51 -0.08
N ILE A 205 2.03 -24.77 0.21
CA ILE A 205 2.09 -23.76 1.28
C ILE A 205 2.69 -22.46 0.73
N SER A 206 2.29 -21.33 1.29
CA SER A 206 2.89 -20.02 1.04
C SER A 206 3.64 -19.51 2.26
N TYR A 207 4.53 -18.54 2.07
CA TYR A 207 5.30 -17.90 3.13
C TYR A 207 5.17 -16.37 3.03
N SER A 208 4.89 -15.73 4.16
CA SER A 208 4.87 -14.28 4.32
C SER A 208 5.84 -13.89 5.45
N GLU A 209 6.63 -12.83 5.27
CA GLU A 209 7.54 -12.33 6.31
C GLU A 209 6.80 -11.91 7.59
N LYS A 210 5.55 -11.46 7.46
CA LYS A 210 4.73 -10.99 8.59
C LYS A 210 4.09 -12.15 9.36
N ASP A 211 3.52 -13.12 8.65
CA ASP A 211 2.63 -14.13 9.25
C ASP A 211 3.25 -15.55 9.29
N GLY A 212 4.34 -15.78 8.53
CA GLY A 212 4.98 -17.09 8.39
C GLY A 212 4.35 -17.98 7.31
N TYR A 213 4.47 -19.31 7.48
CA TYR A 213 3.96 -20.32 6.56
C TYR A 213 2.44 -20.52 6.69
N LYS A 214 1.71 -20.56 5.58
CA LYS A 214 0.24 -20.78 5.50
C LYS A 214 -0.10 -21.91 4.52
N ILE A 215 -1.18 -22.62 4.75
CA ILE A 215 -1.69 -23.61 3.78
C ILE A 215 -2.23 -22.87 2.56
N GLN A 216 -1.77 -23.27 1.38
CA GLN A 216 -2.29 -22.71 0.14
C GLN A 216 -3.66 -23.34 -0.15
N SER A 217 -4.70 -22.53 -0.25
CA SER A 217 -6.02 -23.04 -0.62
C SER A 217 -6.17 -23.23 -2.13
N THR A 218 -7.01 -24.17 -2.56
CA THR A 218 -7.31 -24.35 -4.00
C THR A 218 -7.89 -23.07 -4.61
N ALA A 219 -8.75 -22.36 -3.87
CA ALA A 219 -9.30 -21.09 -4.30
C ALA A 219 -8.21 -20.00 -4.42
N GLY A 220 -7.22 -19.98 -3.51
CA GLY A 220 -6.08 -19.07 -3.57
C GLY A 220 -5.13 -19.36 -4.74
N GLU A 221 -4.86 -20.64 -5.03
CA GLU A 221 -4.07 -21.01 -6.21
C GLU A 221 -4.75 -20.62 -7.52
N GLU A 222 -6.05 -20.89 -7.63
CA GLU A 222 -6.83 -20.47 -8.79
C GLU A 222 -6.86 -18.94 -8.92
N TRP A 223 -6.97 -18.21 -7.80
CA TRP A 223 -6.93 -16.76 -7.79
C TRP A 223 -5.58 -16.21 -8.27
N GLU A 224 -4.47 -16.75 -7.78
CA GLU A 224 -3.13 -16.32 -8.21
C GLU A 224 -2.80 -16.80 -9.63
N ARG A 225 -3.34 -17.93 -10.09
CA ARG A 225 -3.27 -18.33 -11.50
C ARG A 225 -4.02 -17.31 -12.38
N ASP A 226 -5.28 -17.04 -12.05
CA ASP A 226 -6.09 -16.02 -12.73
C ASP A 226 -5.36 -14.68 -12.79
N ARG A 227 -4.76 -14.24 -11.67
CA ARG A 227 -4.04 -12.97 -11.59
C ARG A 227 -2.75 -12.95 -12.43
N ARG A 228 -2.03 -14.07 -12.51
CA ARG A 228 -0.83 -14.21 -13.35
C ARG A 228 -1.15 -14.20 -14.84
N ASP A 229 -2.26 -14.81 -15.23
CA ASP A 229 -2.70 -14.90 -16.62
C ASP A 229 -3.30 -13.59 -17.14
N LEU A 230 -3.61 -12.64 -16.26
CA LEU A 230 -4.07 -11.31 -16.66
C LEU A 230 -2.96 -10.51 -17.33
N ASN A 231 -3.22 -10.12 -18.57
CA ASN A 231 -2.40 -9.17 -19.30
C ASN A 231 -2.95 -7.74 -19.13
N VAL A 232 -2.11 -6.83 -18.65
CA VAL A 232 -2.46 -5.41 -18.50
C VAL A 232 -1.99 -4.67 -19.74
N SER A 233 -2.91 -3.99 -20.43
CA SER A 233 -2.59 -3.21 -21.63
C SER A 233 -1.71 -2.00 -21.29
N ALA A 234 -0.95 -1.52 -22.28
CA ALA A 234 -0.16 -0.30 -22.12
C ALA A 234 -1.04 0.94 -21.88
N GLU A 235 -2.25 0.94 -22.41
CA GLU A 235 -3.26 1.99 -22.19
C GLU A 235 -3.68 2.03 -20.71
N ALA A 236 -4.01 0.88 -20.11
CA ALA A 236 -4.38 0.80 -18.69
C ALA A 236 -3.25 1.26 -17.76
N VAL A 237 -1.99 0.98 -18.13
CA VAL A 237 -0.81 1.51 -17.42
C VAL A 237 -0.74 3.03 -17.54
N SER A 238 -0.94 3.58 -18.74
CA SER A 238 -0.93 5.03 -18.98
C SER A 238 -2.05 5.73 -18.20
N GLU A 239 -3.27 5.20 -18.22
CA GLU A 239 -4.40 5.72 -17.44
C GLU A 239 -4.12 5.72 -15.93
N ALA A 240 -3.49 4.66 -15.41
CA ALA A 240 -3.11 4.60 -13.99
C ALA A 240 -2.11 5.71 -13.62
N ILE A 241 -1.14 6.00 -14.49
CA ILE A 241 -0.16 7.07 -14.30
C ILE A 241 -0.83 8.45 -14.40
N GLN A 242 -1.71 8.65 -15.38
CA GLN A 242 -2.49 9.88 -15.52
C GLN A 242 -3.35 10.15 -14.27
N GLY A 243 -3.98 9.11 -13.72
CA GLY A 243 -4.74 9.22 -12.48
C GLY A 243 -3.87 9.62 -11.28
N ALA A 244 -2.66 9.06 -11.17
CA ALA A 244 -1.70 9.45 -10.14
C ALA A 244 -1.24 10.91 -10.31
N LEU A 245 -0.90 11.33 -11.53
CA LEU A 245 -0.48 12.71 -11.81
C LEU A 245 -1.58 13.74 -11.58
N ARG A 246 -2.85 13.41 -11.91
CA ARG A 246 -4.00 14.27 -11.62
C ARG A 246 -4.14 14.55 -10.12
N HIS A 247 -3.84 13.56 -9.28
CA HIS A 247 -3.82 13.76 -7.84
C HIS A 247 -2.62 14.60 -7.38
N LEU A 248 -1.45 14.38 -7.98
CA LEU A 248 -0.21 15.08 -7.63
C LEU A 248 -0.18 16.55 -8.05
N ILE A 249 -0.88 16.95 -9.11
CA ILE A 249 -0.96 18.36 -9.54
C ILE A 249 -2.04 19.16 -8.80
N ALA A 250 -3.02 18.49 -8.17
CA ALA A 250 -4.08 19.13 -7.41
C ALA A 250 -3.65 19.53 -5.97
N ASP A 251 -2.63 18.87 -5.43
CA ASP A 251 -2.09 19.07 -4.06
C ASP A 251 -1.23 20.34 -3.85
N PRO A 252 -0.34 20.75 -4.79
CA PRO A 252 0.62 21.83 -4.56
C PRO A 252 -0.04 23.20 -4.47
N GLU A 253 0.52 24.07 -3.62
CA GLU A 253 0.11 25.47 -3.58
C GLU A 253 0.29 26.14 -4.94
N ARG A 254 -0.76 26.84 -5.36
CA ARG A 254 -0.77 27.61 -6.61
C ARG A 254 0.36 28.64 -6.61
N PRO A 255 1.15 28.73 -7.69
CA PRO A 255 2.25 29.67 -7.77
C PRO A 255 1.68 31.09 -7.79
N ARG A 256 2.40 32.02 -7.16
CA ARG A 256 1.93 33.40 -6.96
C ARG A 256 2.87 34.40 -7.60
N LEU A 257 2.30 35.35 -8.35
CA LEU A 257 2.98 36.56 -8.79
C LEU A 257 2.29 37.75 -8.13
N GLN A 258 3.03 38.45 -7.26
CA GLN A 258 2.49 39.51 -6.41
C GLN A 258 1.29 38.99 -5.58
N SER A 259 0.08 39.54 -5.77
CA SER A 259 -1.14 39.14 -5.04
C SER A 259 -1.95 38.04 -5.73
N ARG A 260 -1.67 37.71 -7.00
CA ARG A 260 -2.46 36.75 -7.80
C ARG A 260 -1.88 35.34 -7.69
N ALA A 261 -2.75 34.37 -7.38
CA ALA A 261 -2.45 32.95 -7.52
C ALA A 261 -2.87 32.46 -8.90
N PHE A 262 -2.02 31.68 -9.55
CA PHE A 262 -2.27 31.17 -10.91
C PHE A 262 -2.67 29.69 -10.80
N PRO A 263 -3.75 29.25 -11.45
CA PRO A 263 -4.17 27.86 -11.37
C PRO A 263 -3.25 26.97 -12.22
N TRP A 264 -3.25 25.67 -11.92
CA TRP A 264 -2.48 24.66 -12.64
C TRP A 264 -3.26 24.14 -13.84
N LYS A 265 -2.61 24.02 -14.99
CA LYS A 265 -3.11 23.25 -16.14
C LYS A 265 -2.13 22.11 -16.41
N GLY A 266 -2.59 20.88 -16.22
CA GLY A 266 -1.76 19.68 -16.38
C GLY A 266 -1.94 19.05 -17.75
N LEU A 267 -0.85 18.84 -18.47
CA LEU A 267 -0.79 18.06 -19.69
C LEU A 267 0.06 16.81 -19.48
N PHE A 268 -0.27 15.74 -20.19
CA PHE A 268 0.45 14.48 -20.15
C PHE A 268 0.76 14.00 -21.56
N SER A 269 2.00 13.57 -21.77
CA SER A 269 2.39 12.84 -22.97
C SER A 269 3.29 11.66 -22.64
N ASP A 270 3.14 10.56 -23.37
CA ASP A 270 3.95 9.34 -23.25
C ASP A 270 4.57 8.92 -24.58
N SER A 271 5.48 7.95 -24.53
CA SER A 271 6.08 7.34 -25.74
C SER A 271 5.08 6.54 -26.58
N ASN A 272 3.87 6.28 -26.08
CA ASN A 272 2.88 5.37 -26.68
C ASN A 272 1.78 6.12 -27.44
N ARG A 273 2.08 7.33 -27.94
CA ARG A 273 1.22 8.20 -28.77
C ARG A 273 0.15 8.99 -28.01
N HIS A 274 0.12 8.99 -26.68
CA HIS A 274 -0.61 10.04 -25.97
C HIS A 274 0.19 11.33 -26.05
N SER A 275 -0.40 12.36 -26.64
CA SER A 275 0.19 13.69 -26.73
C SER A 275 -0.80 14.72 -26.21
N ASP A 276 -0.35 15.58 -25.31
CA ASP A 276 -1.11 16.69 -24.73
C ASP A 276 -2.48 16.26 -24.14
N VAL A 277 -2.53 15.10 -23.49
CA VAL A 277 -3.71 14.65 -22.74
C VAL A 277 -3.92 15.56 -21.55
N VAL A 278 -5.11 16.17 -21.45
CA VAL A 278 -5.45 17.10 -20.37
C VAL A 278 -5.71 16.32 -19.08
N LEU A 279 -4.86 16.54 -18.07
CA LEU A 279 -5.03 15.97 -16.73
C LEU A 279 -5.94 16.83 -15.86
N GLU A 280 -5.75 18.15 -15.93
CA GLU A 280 -6.49 19.18 -15.20
C GLU A 280 -6.58 20.45 -16.05
N ASP A 281 -7.77 21.03 -16.16
CA ASP A 281 -8.00 22.31 -16.85
C ASP A 281 -8.87 23.22 -15.97
N PRO A 282 -8.31 24.32 -15.44
CA PRO A 282 -9.02 25.25 -14.58
C PRO A 282 -9.93 26.21 -15.36
N ARG A 283 -9.94 26.15 -16.71
CA ARG A 283 -10.63 27.09 -17.61
C ARG A 283 -10.25 28.54 -17.37
N ASP A 284 -8.98 28.76 -17.02
CA ASP A 284 -8.36 30.07 -16.85
C ASP A 284 -7.23 30.21 -17.88
N GLU A 285 -7.30 31.25 -18.71
CA GLU A 285 -6.30 31.56 -19.75
C GLU A 285 -4.93 31.93 -19.14
N ALA A 286 -4.90 32.33 -17.87
CA ALA A 286 -3.69 32.59 -17.11
C ALA A 286 -3.10 31.34 -16.44
N ALA A 287 -3.62 30.13 -16.69
CA ALA A 287 -3.11 28.94 -16.00
C ALA A 287 -1.63 28.65 -16.32
N VAL A 288 -0.87 28.22 -15.32
CA VAL A 288 0.49 27.71 -15.53
C VAL A 288 0.39 26.30 -16.11
N VAL A 289 0.85 26.14 -17.34
CA VAL A 289 0.83 24.85 -18.05
C VAL A 289 2.03 24.01 -17.63
N VAL A 290 1.76 22.88 -16.99
CA VAL A 290 2.75 21.87 -16.61
C VAL A 290 2.58 20.68 -17.55
N ASP A 291 3.64 20.37 -18.29
CA ASP A 291 3.64 19.34 -19.33
C ASP A 291 4.47 18.14 -18.88
N PHE A 292 3.79 17.12 -18.33
CA PHE A 292 4.41 15.91 -17.83
C PHE A 292 4.74 14.96 -18.99
N ARG A 293 6.01 14.64 -19.14
CA ARG A 293 6.56 13.80 -20.20
C ARG A 293 7.05 12.47 -19.62
N PHE A 294 6.27 11.40 -19.82
CA PHE A 294 6.62 10.04 -19.39
C PHE A 294 7.26 9.24 -20.53
N LEU A 295 8.56 9.45 -20.75
CA LEU A 295 9.26 9.07 -21.98
C LEU A 295 10.34 8.00 -21.81
N ALA A 296 10.67 7.27 -22.88
CA ALA A 296 11.68 6.21 -22.87
C ALA A 296 13.09 6.76 -22.65
N ASP A 297 14.01 5.88 -22.25
CA ASP A 297 15.33 6.31 -21.76
C ASP A 297 16.11 7.15 -22.79
N ASP A 298 15.98 6.81 -24.06
CA ASP A 298 16.58 7.46 -25.23
C ASP A 298 15.92 8.80 -25.61
N GLU A 299 14.70 9.07 -25.12
CA GLU A 299 13.93 10.25 -25.46
C GLU A 299 14.10 11.41 -24.47
N ARG A 300 14.81 11.22 -23.35
CA ARG A 300 14.82 12.16 -22.20
C ARG A 300 16.02 13.09 -22.10
N GLY A 301 17.00 12.94 -22.97
CA GLY A 301 18.28 13.64 -22.87
C GLY A 301 18.18 15.15 -23.00
N ASP A 302 19.07 15.87 -22.31
CA ASP A 302 19.19 17.33 -22.36
C ASP A 302 19.38 17.86 -23.78
N THR A 303 20.09 17.12 -24.64
CA THR A 303 20.29 17.44 -26.06
C THR A 303 19.00 17.52 -26.85
N ILE A 304 17.94 16.85 -26.38
CA ILE A 304 16.60 16.85 -26.99
C ILE A 304 15.75 17.97 -26.37
N TRP A 305 15.72 18.05 -25.04
CA TRP A 305 14.72 18.87 -24.33
C TRP A 305 15.13 20.32 -24.09
N ILE A 306 16.43 20.63 -24.02
CA ILE A 306 16.92 22.01 -24.00
C ILE A 306 16.43 22.78 -25.24
N PRO A 307 16.72 22.36 -26.49
CA PRO A 307 16.24 23.08 -27.67
C PRO A 307 14.70 23.03 -27.78
N ARG A 308 14.08 21.87 -27.52
CA ARG A 308 12.61 21.72 -27.63
C ARG A 308 11.83 22.61 -26.68
N SER A 309 12.29 22.78 -25.45
CA SER A 309 11.60 23.64 -24.47
C SER A 309 11.62 25.13 -24.86
N ASN A 310 12.45 25.53 -25.83
CA ASN A 310 12.48 26.87 -26.38
C ASN A 310 11.69 27.02 -27.70
N GLU A 311 11.20 25.92 -28.27
CA GLU A 311 10.35 25.96 -29.46
C GLU A 311 9.00 26.61 -29.16
N THR A 312 8.43 27.33 -30.12
CA THR A 312 7.20 28.13 -29.96
C THR A 312 6.04 27.36 -29.30
N ALA A 313 5.90 26.06 -29.58
CA ALA A 313 4.84 25.21 -29.03
C ALA A 313 4.99 24.93 -27.52
N LEU A 314 6.22 24.84 -27.02
CA LEU A 314 6.54 24.47 -25.63
C LEU A 314 7.11 25.64 -24.81
N ARG A 315 7.42 26.77 -25.45
CA ARG A 315 8.09 27.94 -24.85
C ARG A 315 7.38 28.55 -23.63
N ASN A 316 6.07 28.33 -23.51
CA ASN A 316 5.25 28.79 -22.39
C ASN A 316 4.74 27.64 -21.49
N ARG A 317 5.33 26.44 -21.62
CA ARG A 317 5.01 25.27 -20.81
C ARG A 317 6.19 24.92 -19.93
N LEU A 318 5.91 24.58 -18.69
CA LEU A 318 6.89 23.98 -17.80
C LEU A 318 6.96 22.49 -18.12
N VAL A 319 7.97 22.08 -18.89
CA VAL A 319 8.10 20.70 -19.36
C VAL A 319 8.82 19.88 -18.29
N TRP A 320 8.17 18.88 -17.73
CA TRP A 320 8.75 18.01 -16.72
C TRP A 320 8.93 16.61 -17.29
N VAL A 321 10.17 16.23 -17.54
CA VAL A 321 10.53 14.91 -18.08
C VAL A 321 10.82 13.96 -16.92
N CYS A 322 10.19 12.78 -16.93
CA CYS A 322 10.35 11.82 -15.86
C CYS A 322 11.76 11.21 -15.81
N GLY A 323 12.20 10.78 -14.63
CA GLY A 323 13.32 9.87 -14.42
C GLY A 323 12.91 8.41 -14.68
N ARG A 324 13.48 7.48 -13.91
CA ARG A 324 13.34 6.02 -14.13
C ARG A 324 11.87 5.56 -14.24
N ARG A 325 11.55 4.82 -15.32
CA ARG A 325 10.19 4.32 -15.61
C ARG A 325 9.88 2.94 -15.07
N ASN A 326 10.88 2.07 -14.91
CA ASN A 326 10.66 0.68 -14.55
C ASN A 326 9.85 0.50 -13.25
N PRO A 327 10.17 1.20 -12.14
CA PRO A 327 9.40 1.07 -10.90
C PRO A 327 7.94 1.51 -11.05
N VAL A 328 7.70 2.56 -11.85
CA VAL A 328 6.35 3.07 -12.14
C VAL A 328 5.57 2.05 -12.96
N ASN A 329 6.16 1.53 -14.04
CA ASN A 329 5.53 0.55 -14.93
C ASN A 329 5.20 -0.76 -14.19
N GLU A 330 6.11 -1.24 -13.34
CA GLU A 330 5.87 -2.43 -12.51
C GLU A 330 4.72 -2.20 -11.54
N CYS A 331 4.74 -1.10 -10.78
CA CYS A 331 3.68 -0.79 -9.83
C CYS A 331 2.31 -0.58 -10.53
N ALA A 332 2.29 0.08 -11.69
CA ALA A 332 1.08 0.32 -12.47
C ALA A 332 0.51 -0.98 -13.06
N ARG A 333 1.36 -1.90 -13.54
CA ARG A 333 0.92 -3.22 -14.01
C ARG A 333 0.33 -4.04 -12.88
N GLU A 334 0.95 -4.04 -11.70
CA GLU A 334 0.43 -4.75 -10.54
C GLU A 334 -0.92 -4.18 -10.08
N LEU A 335 -1.06 -2.86 -10.05
CA LEU A 335 -2.35 -2.19 -9.80
C LEU A 335 -3.40 -2.57 -10.86
N GLY A 336 -3.01 -2.60 -12.13
CA GLY A 336 -3.88 -2.99 -13.24
C GLY A 336 -4.41 -4.42 -13.08
N LYS A 337 -3.55 -5.38 -12.71
CA LYS A 337 -3.97 -6.76 -12.42
C LYS A 337 -4.99 -6.81 -11.28
N SER A 338 -4.71 -6.09 -10.18
CA SER A 338 -5.61 -6.05 -9.03
C SER A 338 -6.97 -5.44 -9.37
N ARG A 339 -6.99 -4.34 -10.14
CA ARG A 339 -8.25 -3.72 -10.61
C ARG A 339 -9.06 -4.64 -11.51
N LEU A 340 -8.41 -5.33 -12.47
CA LEU A 340 -9.07 -6.30 -13.35
C LEU A 340 -9.64 -7.49 -12.57
N MET A 341 -8.91 -8.00 -11.57
CA MET A 341 -9.41 -9.07 -10.69
C MET A 341 -10.64 -8.60 -9.91
N VAL A 342 -10.58 -7.41 -9.30
CA VAL A 342 -11.71 -6.83 -8.57
C VAL A 342 -12.90 -6.66 -9.51
N GLU A 343 -12.72 -6.10 -10.70
CA GLU A 343 -13.80 -5.89 -11.68
C GLU A 343 -14.44 -7.22 -12.13
N LYS A 344 -13.62 -8.23 -12.43
CA LYS A 344 -14.06 -9.58 -12.85
C LYS A 344 -14.96 -10.24 -11.81
N TYR A 345 -14.65 -10.06 -10.52
CA TYR A 345 -15.30 -10.80 -9.43
C TYR A 345 -16.31 -9.99 -8.61
N LYS A 346 -16.25 -8.65 -8.62
CA LYS A 346 -17.14 -7.77 -7.84
C LYS A 346 -18.61 -7.96 -8.21
N GLY A 347 -18.94 -8.09 -9.50
CA GLY A 347 -20.32 -8.33 -9.97
C GLY A 347 -20.89 -9.69 -9.56
N ARG A 348 -20.02 -10.68 -9.29
CA ARG A 348 -20.39 -12.05 -8.90
C ARG A 348 -20.26 -12.30 -7.40
N ARG A 349 -19.92 -11.27 -6.60
CA ARG A 349 -19.71 -11.39 -5.16
C ARG A 349 -20.78 -12.21 -4.40
N PRO A 350 -22.10 -12.05 -4.68
CA PRO A 350 -23.13 -12.81 -3.97
C PRO A 350 -23.11 -14.33 -4.26
N SER A 351 -22.66 -14.73 -5.45
CA SER A 351 -22.59 -16.14 -5.86
C SER A 351 -21.24 -16.79 -5.60
N LEU A 352 -20.24 -16.04 -5.12
CA LEU A 352 -18.93 -16.58 -4.79
C LEU A 352 -18.96 -17.40 -3.47
N PRO A 353 -18.20 -18.50 -3.40
CA PRO A 353 -17.88 -19.17 -2.13
C PRO A 353 -17.23 -18.21 -1.14
N THR A 354 -17.38 -18.46 0.18
CA THR A 354 -16.84 -17.62 1.25
C THR A 354 -15.35 -17.32 1.09
N ALA A 355 -14.56 -18.34 0.74
CA ALA A 355 -13.13 -18.23 0.42
C ALA A 355 -12.82 -17.17 -0.65
N ARG A 356 -13.50 -17.24 -1.80
CA ARG A 356 -13.31 -16.30 -2.90
C ARG A 356 -13.82 -14.90 -2.57
N ARG A 357 -14.81 -14.75 -1.70
CA ARG A 357 -15.23 -13.43 -1.21
C ARG A 357 -14.12 -12.78 -0.37
N HIS A 358 -13.48 -13.56 0.50
CA HIS A 358 -12.36 -13.07 1.30
C HIS A 358 -11.17 -12.67 0.41
N LEU A 359 -10.82 -13.49 -0.60
CA LEU A 359 -9.77 -13.14 -1.56
C LEU A 359 -10.10 -11.87 -2.36
N LEU A 360 -11.36 -11.66 -2.73
CA LEU A 360 -11.80 -10.43 -3.38
C LEU A 360 -11.65 -9.20 -2.45
N ASP A 361 -11.96 -9.33 -1.16
CA ASP A 361 -11.77 -8.26 -0.18
C ASP A 361 -10.27 -7.91 -0.04
N LEU A 362 -9.41 -8.93 0.11
CA LEU A 362 -7.96 -8.74 0.15
C LEU A 362 -7.41 -8.09 -1.12
N GLU A 363 -7.91 -8.46 -2.30
CA GLU A 363 -7.48 -7.87 -3.57
C GLU A 363 -7.96 -6.42 -3.73
N SER A 364 -9.14 -6.09 -3.18
CA SER A 364 -9.62 -4.70 -3.12
C SER A 364 -8.71 -3.85 -2.24
N ASP A 365 -8.37 -4.33 -1.05
CA ASP A 365 -7.44 -3.64 -0.15
C ASP A 365 -6.04 -3.50 -0.77
N ARG A 366 -5.59 -4.54 -1.49
CA ARG A 366 -4.34 -4.53 -2.24
C ARG A 366 -4.37 -3.48 -3.35
N ALA A 367 -5.46 -3.35 -4.09
CA ALA A 367 -5.61 -2.33 -5.14
C ALA A 367 -5.51 -0.91 -4.55
N ASP A 368 -6.18 -0.66 -3.42
CA ASP A 368 -6.13 0.65 -2.73
C ASP A 368 -4.72 0.98 -2.22
N ALA A 369 -4.01 -0.01 -1.68
CA ALA A 369 -2.63 0.14 -1.25
C ALA A 369 -1.67 0.40 -2.43
N LEU A 370 -1.85 -0.33 -3.54
CA LEU A 370 -1.06 -0.15 -4.76
C LEU A 370 -1.33 1.21 -5.40
N GLU A 371 -2.54 1.73 -5.33
CA GLU A 371 -2.86 3.07 -5.83
C GLU A 371 -2.12 4.16 -5.05
N LYS A 372 -2.13 4.09 -3.71
CA LYS A 372 -1.35 5.01 -2.87
C LYS A 372 0.15 4.91 -3.15
N ARG A 373 0.65 3.68 -3.29
CA ARG A 373 2.05 3.43 -3.63
C ARG A 373 2.41 3.98 -5.02
N LEU A 374 1.55 3.81 -6.02
CA LEU A 374 1.78 4.32 -7.37
C LEU A 374 1.96 5.83 -7.37
N ARG A 375 1.17 6.58 -6.58
CA ARG A 375 1.33 8.03 -6.44
C ARG A 375 2.73 8.40 -5.95
N GLY A 376 3.24 7.71 -4.93
CA GLY A 376 4.60 7.91 -4.43
C GLY A 376 5.67 7.58 -5.48
N VAL A 377 5.57 6.42 -6.13
CA VAL A 377 6.55 5.99 -7.14
C VAL A 377 6.54 6.91 -8.38
N VAL A 378 5.38 7.43 -8.78
CA VAL A 378 5.28 8.44 -9.85
C VAL A 378 5.94 9.74 -9.42
N ALA A 379 5.66 10.24 -8.20
CA ALA A 379 6.31 11.43 -7.68
C ALA A 379 7.86 11.29 -7.66
N ASP A 380 8.36 10.16 -7.16
CA ASP A 380 9.79 9.85 -7.13
C ASP A 380 10.40 9.80 -8.53
N ALA A 381 9.68 9.21 -9.50
CA ALA A 381 10.13 9.17 -10.88
C ALA A 381 10.28 10.58 -11.46
N PHE A 382 9.32 11.48 -11.26
CA PHE A 382 9.43 12.86 -11.73
C PHE A 382 10.49 13.66 -10.97
N MET A 383 10.63 13.45 -9.65
CA MET A 383 11.68 14.09 -8.85
C MET A 383 13.10 13.67 -9.27
N GLY A 384 13.28 12.42 -9.73
CA GLY A 384 14.52 11.93 -10.33
C GLY A 384 14.68 12.27 -11.82
N GLY A 385 13.82 13.13 -12.38
CA GLY A 385 13.87 13.61 -13.75
C GLY A 385 14.40 15.04 -13.87
N THR A 386 13.99 15.77 -14.90
CA THR A 386 14.44 17.14 -15.18
C THR A 386 13.28 18.04 -15.58
N ILE A 387 13.26 19.27 -15.08
CA ILE A 387 12.33 20.33 -15.48
C ILE A 387 13.03 21.24 -16.50
N TYR A 388 12.40 21.43 -17.65
CA TYR A 388 12.86 22.30 -18.73
C TYR A 388 11.91 23.47 -18.94
N PHE A 389 12.48 24.66 -19.11
CA PHE A 389 11.72 25.86 -19.45
C PHE A 389 12.58 26.81 -20.28
N ARG A 390 12.17 27.11 -21.52
CA ARG A 390 12.85 28.07 -22.41
C ARG A 390 14.36 27.83 -22.60
N GLY A 391 14.77 26.56 -22.65
CA GLY A 391 16.18 26.16 -22.77
C GLY A 391 16.92 25.97 -21.45
N ASP A 392 16.32 26.34 -20.31
CA ASP A 392 16.92 26.12 -18.99
C ASP A 392 16.52 24.73 -18.46
N ALA A 393 17.51 23.92 -18.08
CA ALA A 393 17.32 22.62 -17.43
C ALA A 393 17.55 22.73 -15.91
N ARG A 394 16.63 22.21 -15.10
CA ARG A 394 16.70 22.24 -13.63
C ARG A 394 16.35 20.88 -13.04
N GLN A 395 17.13 20.47 -12.04
CA GLN A 395 16.86 19.28 -11.25
C GLN A 395 15.77 19.58 -10.21
N PRO A 396 14.65 18.83 -10.17
CA PRO A 396 13.56 19.07 -9.23
C PRO A 396 14.01 19.08 -7.77
N GLY A 397 14.93 18.18 -7.40
CA GLY A 397 15.48 18.10 -6.05
C GLY A 397 16.24 19.34 -5.58
N ALA A 398 16.70 20.20 -6.49
CA ALA A 398 17.31 21.49 -6.14
C ALA A 398 16.26 22.57 -5.85
N LEU A 399 15.02 22.40 -6.33
CA LEU A 399 13.92 23.36 -6.17
C LEU A 399 13.05 23.03 -4.95
N GLY A 400 12.94 21.76 -4.58
CA GLY A 400 12.18 21.32 -3.41
C GLY A 400 12.46 19.87 -3.03
N THR A 401 12.19 19.51 -1.77
CA THR A 401 12.39 18.15 -1.25
C THR A 401 11.23 17.19 -1.61
N THR A 402 10.09 17.73 -2.01
CA THR A 402 8.91 16.97 -2.44
C THR A 402 8.45 17.42 -3.82
N PHE A 403 7.67 16.58 -4.49
CA PHE A 403 7.07 16.89 -5.79
C PHE A 403 6.31 18.23 -5.78
N ALA A 404 5.47 18.45 -4.76
CA ALA A 404 4.65 19.65 -4.64
C ALA A 404 5.51 20.91 -4.47
N LEU A 405 6.54 20.85 -3.61
CA LEU A 405 7.44 21.98 -3.39
C LEU A 405 8.27 22.31 -4.63
N ALA A 406 8.82 21.28 -5.28
CA ALA A 406 9.60 21.45 -6.50
C ALA A 406 8.76 22.08 -7.63
N LEU A 407 7.51 21.62 -7.80
CA LEU A 407 6.60 22.15 -8.81
C LEU A 407 6.24 23.62 -8.55
N SER A 408 5.82 23.93 -7.32
CA SER A 408 5.43 25.29 -6.95
C SER A 408 6.61 26.27 -7.03
N ALA A 409 7.81 25.86 -6.58
CA ALA A 409 9.02 26.64 -6.68
C ALA A 409 9.46 26.88 -8.14
N ALA A 410 9.43 25.85 -8.99
CA ALA A 410 9.76 25.96 -10.40
C ALA A 410 8.82 26.95 -11.11
N ALA A 411 7.51 26.78 -10.94
CA ALA A 411 6.52 27.65 -11.55
C ALA A 411 6.62 29.08 -11.04
N THR A 412 6.76 29.29 -9.73
CA THR A 412 6.88 30.64 -9.14
C THR A 412 8.12 31.38 -9.66
N ALA A 413 9.24 30.68 -9.85
CA ALA A 413 10.44 31.25 -10.44
C ALA A 413 10.25 31.64 -11.92
N ASP A 414 9.40 30.93 -12.65
CA ASP A 414 9.15 31.17 -14.07
C ASP A 414 7.98 32.14 -14.34
N LEU A 415 7.13 32.41 -13.35
CA LEU A 415 5.99 33.32 -13.48
C LEU A 415 6.35 34.70 -14.08
N PRO A 416 7.44 35.39 -13.66
CA PRO A 416 7.83 36.66 -14.28
C PRO A 416 8.25 36.52 -15.75
N LYS A 417 8.80 35.37 -16.14
CA LYS A 417 9.17 35.08 -17.55
C LYS A 417 7.93 34.74 -18.38
N LEU A 418 6.95 34.06 -17.79
CA LEU A 418 5.66 33.71 -18.41
C LEU A 418 4.77 34.95 -18.60
N PHE A 419 4.77 35.85 -17.61
CA PHE A 419 3.93 37.03 -17.56
C PHE A 419 4.77 38.31 -17.35
N PRO A 420 5.63 38.69 -18.32
CA PRO A 420 6.46 39.89 -18.19
C PRO A 420 5.63 41.18 -18.07
N ASP A 421 4.43 41.19 -18.67
CA ASP A 421 3.54 42.36 -18.69
C ASP A 421 2.48 42.30 -17.57
N PHE A 422 2.72 41.52 -16.52
CA PHE A 422 1.76 41.37 -15.41
C PHE A 422 1.62 42.65 -14.59
N ILE A 423 0.37 43.08 -14.39
CA ILE A 423 0.02 44.21 -13.54
C ILE A 423 -0.87 43.71 -12.40
N GLY A 424 -0.34 43.67 -11.18
CA GLY A 424 -1.09 43.23 -9.99
C GLY A 424 -1.91 44.33 -9.31
N THR A 425 -2.07 45.50 -9.94
CA THR A 425 -2.94 46.57 -9.46
C THR A 425 -4.38 46.08 -9.44
N ASN A 426 -4.92 45.86 -8.24
CA ASN A 426 -6.31 45.43 -8.08
C ASN A 426 -7.25 46.65 -8.18
N VAL A 427 -8.12 46.66 -9.17
CA VAL A 427 -9.12 47.71 -9.40
C VAL A 427 -10.50 47.15 -9.05
N THR A 428 -11.16 47.76 -8.07
CA THR A 428 -12.52 47.34 -7.69
C THR A 428 -13.57 47.84 -8.69
N PRO A 429 -14.76 47.19 -8.80
CA PRO A 429 -15.83 47.68 -9.65
C PRO A 429 -16.24 49.13 -9.35
N ALA A 430 -16.21 49.54 -8.07
CA ALA A 430 -16.50 50.91 -7.66
C ALA A 430 -15.44 51.92 -8.14
N GLU A 431 -14.16 51.54 -8.14
CA GLU A 431 -13.08 52.35 -8.69
C GLU A 431 -13.20 52.46 -10.23
N LEU A 432 -13.56 51.38 -10.92
CA LEU A 432 -13.75 51.40 -12.38
C LEU A 432 -14.86 52.36 -12.80
N LEU A 433 -15.96 52.43 -12.05
CA LEU A 433 -17.05 53.38 -12.31
C LEU A 433 -16.62 54.84 -12.23
N GLN A 434 -15.53 55.16 -11.51
CA GLN A 434 -14.99 56.52 -11.45
C GLN A 434 -14.47 56.99 -12.81
N LEU A 435 -14.02 56.08 -13.68
CA LEU A 435 -13.50 56.41 -15.02
C LEU A 435 -14.61 56.71 -16.04
N ILE A 436 -15.84 56.26 -15.78
CA ILE A 436 -17.00 56.40 -16.67
C ILE A 436 -17.98 57.45 -16.12
N ALA A 437 -17.67 58.05 -14.96
CA ALA A 437 -18.48 59.11 -14.36
C ALA A 437 -18.51 60.35 -15.27
N ARG A 438 -19.63 61.08 -15.23
CA ARG A 438 -19.83 62.30 -16.03
C ARG A 438 -18.79 63.39 -15.71
N ASP A 439 -18.38 63.47 -14.45
CA ASP A 439 -17.34 64.36 -13.95
C ASP A 439 -16.28 63.53 -13.21
N LEU A 440 -15.02 63.65 -13.62
CA LEU A 440 -13.89 62.97 -12.97
C LEU A 440 -13.52 63.73 -11.69
N ALA A 441 -13.99 63.23 -10.53
CA ALA A 441 -13.67 63.79 -9.23
C ALA A 441 -13.35 62.67 -8.22
N GLY A 442 -12.26 62.81 -7.47
CA GLY A 442 -11.83 61.81 -6.47
C GLY A 442 -11.40 60.47 -7.06
N VAL A 443 -10.82 60.48 -8.26
CA VAL A 443 -10.40 59.27 -8.98
C VAL A 443 -9.24 58.58 -8.23
N SER A 444 -9.29 57.26 -8.13
CA SER A 444 -8.26 56.46 -7.45
C SER A 444 -6.86 56.74 -8.00
N THR A 445 -5.87 56.89 -7.12
CA THR A 445 -4.47 57.16 -7.47
C THR A 445 -3.85 56.04 -8.30
N LYS A 446 -4.43 54.84 -8.27
CA LYS A 446 -4.07 53.68 -9.10
C LYS A 446 -4.13 54.00 -10.60
N PHE A 447 -5.11 54.81 -11.02
CA PHE A 447 -5.30 55.19 -12.42
C PHE A 447 -4.32 56.27 -12.90
N ILE A 448 -3.65 56.97 -11.98
CA ILE A 448 -2.75 58.08 -12.27
C ILE A 448 -1.30 57.63 -12.19
N GLY A 449 -0.96 56.86 -11.15
CA GLY A 449 0.37 56.30 -10.96
C GLY A 449 0.56 54.98 -11.70
N GLU A 450 0.18 53.88 -11.06
CA GLU A 450 0.53 52.52 -11.50
C GLU A 450 0.00 52.14 -12.89
N LEU A 451 -1.24 52.55 -13.22
CA LEU A 451 -1.86 52.22 -14.51
C LEU A 451 -1.65 53.30 -15.58
N GLY A 452 -1.22 54.50 -15.18
CA GLY A 452 -0.94 55.64 -16.09
C GLY A 452 -2.06 55.92 -17.11
N ILE A 453 -3.31 55.76 -16.71
CA ILE A 453 -4.48 56.01 -17.57
C ILE A 453 -4.79 57.51 -17.61
N LEU A 454 -4.65 58.18 -16.46
CA LEU A 454 -4.93 59.60 -16.29
C LEU A 454 -3.70 60.36 -15.77
N HIS A 455 -3.63 61.66 -16.00
CA HIS A 455 -2.68 62.58 -15.39
C HIS A 455 -3.43 63.79 -14.82
N ILE A 456 -2.87 64.46 -13.81
CA ILE A 456 -3.45 65.70 -13.27
C ILE A 456 -2.64 66.89 -13.79
N GLU A 457 -3.26 67.70 -14.64
CA GLU A 457 -2.69 68.96 -15.11
C GLU A 457 -3.59 70.12 -14.73
N GLY A 458 -3.04 71.15 -14.06
CA GLY A 458 -3.79 72.32 -13.61
C GLY A 458 -4.99 72.03 -12.68
N GLY A 459 -5.00 70.89 -11.98
CA GLY A 459 -6.11 70.47 -11.11
C GLY A 459 -7.28 69.79 -11.84
N ARG A 460 -7.12 69.46 -13.12
CA ARG A 460 -8.08 68.67 -13.91
C ARG A 460 -7.47 67.32 -14.28
N TYR A 461 -8.33 66.30 -14.36
CA TYR A 461 -7.94 64.97 -14.83
C TYR A 461 -7.95 64.96 -16.36
N GLU A 462 -6.82 64.59 -16.96
CA GLU A 462 -6.67 64.40 -18.40
C GLU A 462 -6.27 62.95 -18.70
N ALA A 463 -6.78 62.39 -19.80
CA ALA A 463 -6.44 61.03 -20.22
C ALA A 463 -5.07 61.01 -20.91
N SER A 464 -4.07 60.45 -20.25
CA SER A 464 -2.69 60.36 -20.75
C SER A 464 -2.40 59.03 -21.43
N CYS A 465 -2.98 57.92 -20.94
CA CYS A 465 -2.74 56.56 -21.43
C CYS A 465 -1.24 56.23 -21.59
N ASP A 466 -0.41 56.77 -20.70
CA ASP A 466 1.05 56.62 -20.71
C ASP A 466 1.53 55.37 -19.96
N GLY A 467 0.65 54.71 -19.22
CA GLY A 467 0.96 53.47 -18.53
C GLY A 467 1.27 52.31 -19.48
N THR A 468 1.95 51.30 -18.94
CA THR A 468 2.39 50.11 -19.68
C THR A 468 1.22 49.37 -20.33
N ALA A 469 0.12 49.13 -19.60
CA ALA A 469 -1.06 48.45 -20.16
C ALA A 469 -1.73 49.22 -21.30
N PRO A 470 -2.10 50.51 -21.14
CA PRO A 470 -2.64 51.31 -22.23
C PRO A 470 -1.75 51.35 -23.48
N ARG A 471 -0.42 51.43 -23.32
CA ARG A 471 0.53 51.42 -24.44
C ARG A 471 0.55 50.09 -25.19
N LEU A 472 0.61 48.96 -24.47
CA LEU A 472 0.56 47.62 -25.06
C LEU A 472 -0.75 47.35 -25.81
N ILE A 473 -1.88 47.79 -25.25
CA ILE A 473 -3.19 47.69 -25.90
C ILE A 473 -3.21 48.54 -27.19
N ARG A 474 -2.73 49.79 -27.12
CA ARG A 474 -2.67 50.70 -28.28
C ARG A 474 -1.79 50.14 -29.40
N GLU A 475 -0.55 49.77 -29.09
CA GLU A 475 0.39 49.19 -30.06
C GLU A 475 -0.21 47.97 -30.76
N ARG A 476 -0.96 47.15 -30.02
CA ARG A 476 -1.61 45.97 -30.57
C ARG A 476 -2.76 46.30 -31.51
N ILE A 477 -3.61 47.26 -31.15
CA ILE A 477 -4.70 47.74 -32.01
C ILE A 477 -4.13 48.32 -33.30
N GLU A 478 -3.06 49.11 -33.21
CA GLU A 478 -2.37 49.71 -34.35
C GLU A 478 -1.75 48.66 -35.27
N THR A 479 -1.09 47.64 -34.70
CA THR A 479 -0.44 46.57 -35.47
C THR A 479 -1.43 45.70 -36.25
N GLU A 480 -2.62 45.43 -35.68
CA GLU A 480 -3.65 44.59 -36.30
C GLU A 480 -4.62 45.38 -37.18
N GLY A 481 -4.47 46.71 -37.27
CA GLY A 481 -5.36 47.56 -38.06
C GLY A 481 -6.77 47.70 -37.48
N GLY A 482 -6.94 47.45 -36.18
CA GLY A 482 -8.21 47.41 -35.46
C GLY A 482 -8.53 46.04 -34.87
N LEU A 483 -9.05 46.02 -33.64
CA LEU A 483 -9.46 44.80 -32.93
C LEU A 483 -10.79 45.03 -32.21
N ASP A 484 -11.64 44.02 -32.15
CA ASP A 484 -12.82 44.04 -31.30
C ASP A 484 -12.48 43.80 -29.81
N GLY A 485 -13.39 44.20 -28.92
CA GLY A 485 -13.17 44.11 -27.48
C GLY A 485 -13.03 42.67 -26.97
N ALA A 486 -13.71 41.69 -27.59
CA ALA A 486 -13.62 40.29 -27.19
C ALA A 486 -12.23 39.71 -27.49
N SER A 487 -11.67 40.03 -28.65
CA SER A 487 -10.35 39.61 -29.08
C SER A 487 -9.24 40.23 -28.22
N LEU A 488 -9.42 41.49 -27.81
CA LEU A 488 -8.53 42.13 -26.83
C LEU A 488 -8.57 41.42 -25.48
N LEU A 489 -9.77 41.13 -24.95
CA LEU A 489 -9.91 40.44 -23.66
C LEU A 489 -9.25 39.05 -23.69
N VAL A 490 -9.51 38.24 -24.72
CA VAL A 490 -8.89 36.91 -24.87
C VAL A 490 -7.36 37.03 -24.97
N ARG A 491 -6.86 38.00 -25.73
CA ARG A 491 -5.41 38.19 -25.92
C ARG A 491 -4.70 38.59 -24.64
N PHE A 492 -5.30 39.45 -23.82
CA PHE A 492 -4.70 39.95 -22.59
C PHE A 492 -5.02 39.10 -21.34
N ALA A 493 -5.88 38.09 -21.47
CA ALA A 493 -6.21 37.14 -20.41
C ALA A 493 -5.16 36.04 -20.19
N GLY A 494 -4.18 35.87 -21.09
CA GLY A 494 -3.14 34.85 -21.02
C GLY A 494 -1.76 35.31 -21.53
N PRO A 495 -0.70 34.50 -21.36
CA PRO A 495 0.69 34.90 -21.58
C PRO A 495 0.92 35.60 -22.94
N PRO A 496 1.68 36.72 -23.01
CA PRO A 496 2.61 37.27 -22.00
C PRO A 496 1.99 38.25 -20.97
N SER A 497 0.69 38.48 -21.02
CA SER A 497 -0.03 39.44 -20.18
C SER A 497 -1.11 38.73 -19.36
N VAL A 498 -1.45 39.24 -18.18
CA VAL A 498 -2.67 38.80 -17.49
C VAL A 498 -3.30 40.02 -16.87
N THR A 499 -4.43 40.45 -17.41
CA THR A 499 -5.33 41.35 -16.70
C THR A 499 -5.96 40.59 -15.53
N PRO A 500 -6.08 41.21 -14.34
CA PRO A 500 -6.87 40.61 -13.28
C PRO A 500 -8.30 40.36 -13.79
N PRO A 501 -8.92 39.21 -13.46
CA PRO A 501 -10.34 39.01 -13.72
C PRO A 501 -11.12 40.11 -13.01
N ALA A 502 -12.12 40.64 -13.70
CA ALA A 502 -13.00 41.70 -13.23
C ALA A 502 -13.78 41.31 -11.95
#